data_AF-A0A7Y3FYB1-F1
#
_entry.id   AF-A0A7Y3FYB1-F1
#
_cell.length_a   1.000
_cell.length_b   1.000
_cell.length_c   1.000
_cell.angle_alpha   90.00
_cell.angle_beta   90.00
_cell.angle_gamma   90.00
#
_symmetry.space_group_name_H-M   'P 1'
#
loop_
_entity.id
_entity.type
_entity.pdbx_description
1 polymer ?
#
loop_
_entity_poly.entity_id
_entity_poly.type
_entity_poly.pdbx_seq_one_letter_code
_entity_poly.pdbx_strand_id
1 'polypeptide(L)'
;MKIKKLTSGAVCIIYAVIMLEGILMATPFALYLYSFYFPFLEGVQQSILTAWTSSFFFRHVVVETNSTFLEIIGWLRILFPIGIIGFFVFAFQVYWAKFRRKGMVNSFVYRYIRHPQYLFFMMAGLGVLFTWPRMMMLILFTIMSIVYFYLARFEERKMVARHPEYQEYIKNTAMFIPGNPGGKLFKLFFGRIPNQVAAQLITIVFTITIIFGGAIGLRHLTIANISISKIPDKHTLVISIYPHTEKYLQDVIHKTMAHQTVENTLFEQGNVSFISHIMPSNYGMLAHFTEVNRQAFTQQMFNSGLSIRERIWGSESDKVKVAFAKIDKPGQEFVPLNEILGMSVRMIPVLVADLDLTTGEVFNVTLNSKNQYGITPQPIF
;
A
#
# COMPACT_ATOMS: atom_id res chain seq x y z
N MET A 1 -24.52 -14.25 25.40
CA MET A 1 -23.78 -13.04 25.86
C MET A 1 -22.25 -13.15 25.70
N LYS A 2 -21.64 -14.34 25.82
CA LYS A 2 -20.18 -14.56 25.67
C LYS A 2 -19.63 -14.33 24.24
N ILE A 3 -20.34 -14.76 23.19
CA ILE A 3 -19.92 -14.55 21.78
C ILE A 3 -19.90 -13.05 21.42
N LYS A 4 -20.84 -12.25 21.95
CA LYS A 4 -20.94 -10.78 21.72
C LYS A 4 -19.73 -9.99 22.21
N LYS A 5 -19.17 -10.35 23.38
CA LYS A 5 -17.97 -9.69 23.96
C LYS A 5 -16.69 -10.10 23.22
N LEU A 6 -16.61 -11.35 22.77
CA LEU A 6 -15.45 -11.85 22.02
C LEU A 6 -15.39 -11.20 20.62
N THR A 7 -16.54 -11.07 19.94
CA THR A 7 -16.62 -10.36 18.65
C THR A 7 -16.33 -8.87 18.76
N SER A 8 -16.73 -8.20 19.84
CA SER A 8 -16.39 -6.77 20.01
C SER A 8 -14.91 -6.55 20.32
N GLY A 9 -14.29 -7.44 21.10
CA GLY A 9 -12.85 -7.39 21.39
C GLY A 9 -12.00 -7.66 20.16
N ALA A 10 -12.32 -8.70 19.40
CA ALA A 10 -11.61 -9.02 18.14
C ALA A 10 -11.76 -7.91 17.09
N VAL A 11 -12.96 -7.33 16.95
CA VAL A 11 -13.18 -6.17 16.08
C VAL A 11 -12.37 -4.97 16.55
N CYS A 12 -12.35 -4.65 17.85
CA CYS A 12 -11.50 -3.58 18.39
C CYS A 12 -10.00 -3.81 18.11
N ILE A 13 -9.52 -5.05 18.22
CA ILE A 13 -8.12 -5.39 17.92
C ILE A 13 -7.82 -5.20 16.43
N ILE A 14 -8.67 -5.71 15.54
CA ILE A 14 -8.51 -5.51 14.09
C ILE A 14 -8.55 -4.02 13.74
N TYR A 15 -9.44 -3.25 14.37
CA TYR A 15 -9.51 -1.80 14.24
C TYR A 15 -8.24 -1.11 14.73
N ALA A 16 -7.74 -1.51 15.89
CA ALA A 16 -6.50 -0.99 16.43
C ALA A 16 -5.36 -1.29 15.46
N VAL A 17 -5.25 -2.50 14.91
CA VAL A 17 -4.22 -2.87 13.94
C VAL A 17 -4.32 -2.04 12.65
N ILE A 18 -5.52 -1.83 12.11
CA ILE A 18 -5.71 -1.11 10.83
C ILE A 18 -5.54 0.40 10.98
N MET A 19 -6.10 1.00 12.04
CA MET A 19 -5.85 2.41 12.33
C MET A 19 -4.40 2.64 12.73
N LEU A 20 -3.81 1.72 13.51
CA LEU A 20 -2.39 1.75 13.81
C LEU A 20 -1.66 1.72 12.48
N GLU A 21 -1.82 0.72 11.60
CA GLU A 21 -1.11 0.62 10.32
C GLU A 21 -1.27 1.87 9.43
N GLY A 22 -2.48 2.40 9.29
CA GLY A 22 -2.72 3.65 8.55
C GLY A 22 -2.06 4.89 9.17
N ILE A 23 -2.07 5.00 10.51
CA ILE A 23 -1.42 6.08 11.27
C ILE A 23 0.11 5.89 11.29
N LEU A 24 0.60 4.65 11.38
CA LEU A 24 2.02 4.28 11.38
C LEU A 24 2.68 4.81 10.12
N MET A 25 1.98 4.73 8.99
CA MET A 25 2.58 5.03 7.70
C MET A 25 2.34 6.46 7.21
N ALA A 26 1.33 7.13 7.75
CA ALA A 26 1.09 8.54 7.47
C ALA A 26 1.92 9.49 8.35
N THR A 27 2.49 9.00 9.46
CA THR A 27 3.18 9.84 10.44
C THR A 27 4.71 9.75 10.33
N PRO A 28 5.45 10.82 10.67
CA PRO A 28 6.92 10.79 10.77
C PRO A 28 7.44 9.82 11.85
N PHE A 29 6.54 9.22 12.66
CA PHE A 29 6.85 8.21 13.66
C PHE A 29 6.86 6.78 13.12
N ALA A 30 6.66 6.58 11.80
CA ALA A 30 6.74 5.28 11.14
C ALA A 30 7.93 4.44 11.64
N LEU A 31 9.10 5.06 11.75
CA LEU A 31 10.34 4.42 12.19
C LEU A 31 10.24 3.78 13.59
N TYR A 32 9.55 4.41 14.54
CA TYR A 32 9.40 3.90 15.91
C TYR A 32 8.34 2.80 16.03
N LEU A 33 7.38 2.76 15.11
CA LEU A 33 6.26 1.85 15.20
C LEU A 33 6.44 0.62 14.31
N TYR A 34 7.22 0.74 13.23
CA TYR A 34 7.68 -0.40 12.43
C TYR A 34 8.60 -1.33 13.25
N SER A 35 9.41 -0.80 14.17
CA SER A 35 10.23 -1.66 15.05
C SER A 35 9.39 -2.56 15.97
N PHE A 36 8.18 -2.12 16.35
CA PHE A 36 7.23 -2.94 17.12
C PHE A 36 6.55 -4.01 16.25
N TYR A 37 6.24 -3.67 14.99
CA TYR A 37 5.55 -4.57 14.04
C TYR A 37 6.50 -5.53 13.30
N PHE A 38 7.81 -5.25 13.36
CA PHE A 38 8.87 -5.99 12.69
C PHE A 38 8.82 -7.52 12.92
N PRO A 39 8.72 -8.04 14.17
CA PRO A 39 8.73 -9.48 14.39
C PRO A 39 7.56 -10.21 13.74
N PHE A 40 6.41 -9.55 13.61
CA PHE A 40 5.25 -10.11 12.94
C PHE A 40 5.46 -10.18 11.42
N LEU A 41 5.96 -9.10 10.82
CA LEU A 41 6.27 -9.08 9.38
C LEU A 41 7.33 -10.12 9.03
N GLU A 42 8.36 -10.26 9.85
CA GLU A 42 9.40 -11.25 9.66
C GLU A 42 8.83 -12.68 9.71
N GLY A 43 8.01 -13.01 10.72
CA GLY A 43 7.36 -14.32 10.82
C GLY A 43 6.47 -14.64 9.64
N VAL A 44 5.72 -13.65 9.14
CA VAL A 44 4.86 -13.79 7.94
C VAL A 44 5.69 -14.00 6.66
N GLN A 45 6.89 -13.45 6.58
CA GLN A 45 7.74 -13.56 5.40
C GLN A 45 8.59 -14.84 5.35
N GLN A 46 8.77 -15.53 6.48
CA GLN A 46 9.52 -16.79 6.51
C GLN A 46 8.75 -17.96 5.89
N SER A 47 7.41 -17.91 5.92
CA SER A 47 6.57 -18.99 5.39
C SER A 47 6.18 -18.74 3.93
N ILE A 48 6.30 -19.80 3.11
CA ILE A 48 5.92 -19.79 1.70
C ILE A 48 4.44 -19.45 1.49
N LEU A 49 3.59 -19.76 2.47
CA LEU A 49 2.13 -19.54 2.39
C LEU A 49 1.72 -18.10 2.69
N THR A 50 2.57 -17.33 3.36
CA THR A 50 2.21 -16.01 3.89
C THR A 50 3.10 -14.89 3.36
N ALA A 51 4.26 -15.20 2.77
CA ALA A 51 5.19 -14.23 2.22
C ALA A 51 4.59 -13.35 1.11
N TRP A 52 3.58 -13.82 0.38
CA TRP A 52 2.88 -13.00 -0.62
C TRP A 52 2.10 -11.82 0.00
N THR A 53 1.76 -11.87 1.28
CA THR A 53 0.97 -10.82 1.94
C THR A 53 1.75 -9.51 2.12
N SER A 54 3.08 -9.57 2.19
CA SER A 54 3.93 -8.37 2.22
C SER A 54 4.13 -7.76 0.84
N SER A 55 3.76 -8.46 -0.24
CA SER A 55 3.96 -8.00 -1.62
C SER A 55 3.08 -6.80 -1.96
N PHE A 56 3.60 -5.89 -2.78
CA PHE A 56 2.81 -4.79 -3.33
C PHE A 56 2.01 -5.24 -4.56
N PHE A 57 0.79 -4.74 -4.67
CA PHE A 57 -0.10 -4.94 -5.83
C PHE A 57 -0.14 -3.73 -6.77
N PHE A 58 0.44 -2.59 -6.37
CA PHE A 58 0.55 -1.38 -7.18
C PHE A 58 1.88 -0.69 -6.89
N ARG A 59 2.31 0.21 -7.78
CA ARG A 59 3.60 0.92 -7.67
C ARG A 59 3.70 1.68 -6.34
N HIS A 60 4.85 1.54 -5.68
CA HIS A 60 5.12 2.23 -4.41
C HIS A 60 6.25 3.24 -4.55
N VAL A 61 7.31 2.89 -5.29
CA VAL A 61 8.56 3.66 -5.33
C VAL A 61 8.82 4.29 -6.71
N VAL A 62 8.21 3.74 -7.76
CA VAL A 62 8.26 4.28 -9.12
C VAL A 62 7.27 5.45 -9.26
N VAL A 63 7.78 6.58 -9.76
CA VAL A 63 7.06 7.87 -9.81
C VAL A 63 6.08 7.88 -10.97
N GLU A 64 6.57 7.53 -12.16
CA GLU A 64 5.83 7.64 -13.41
C GLU A 64 5.82 6.31 -14.13
N THR A 65 4.71 6.04 -14.82
CA THR A 65 4.52 4.81 -15.56
C THR A 65 4.05 5.15 -16.95
N ASN A 66 4.41 4.35 -17.97
CA ASN A 66 4.06 4.64 -19.37
C ASN A 66 2.55 4.56 -19.69
N SER A 67 1.69 4.38 -18.67
CA SER A 67 0.25 4.19 -18.82
C SER A 67 -0.53 5.27 -18.09
N THR A 68 -1.30 6.06 -18.85
CA THR A 68 -2.24 7.06 -18.31
C THR A 68 -3.27 6.44 -17.35
N PHE A 69 -3.68 5.19 -17.60
CA PHE A 69 -4.62 4.50 -16.72
C PHE A 69 -4.06 4.29 -15.31
N LEU A 70 -2.80 3.89 -15.19
CA LEU A 70 -2.14 3.69 -13.90
C LEU A 70 -1.93 5.02 -13.16
N GLU A 71 -1.66 6.11 -13.90
CA GLU A 71 -1.61 7.46 -13.33
C GLU A 71 -2.97 7.87 -12.71
N ILE A 72 -4.08 7.61 -13.43
CA ILE A 72 -5.43 7.89 -12.93
C ILE A 72 -5.72 7.09 -11.65
N ILE A 73 -5.36 5.81 -11.61
CA ILE A 73 -5.51 4.97 -10.41
C ILE A 73 -4.63 5.48 -9.27
N GLY A 74 -3.43 6.01 -9.57
CA GLY A 74 -2.55 6.63 -8.59
C GLY A 74 -3.20 7.81 -7.84
N TRP A 75 -4.11 8.55 -8.49
CA TRP A 75 -4.84 9.65 -7.86
C TRP A 75 -5.83 9.22 -6.77
N LEU A 76 -6.17 7.93 -6.66
CA LEU A 76 -7.02 7.41 -5.57
C LEU A 76 -6.42 7.68 -4.18
N ARG A 77 -5.11 7.96 -4.08
CA ARG A 77 -4.46 8.41 -2.85
C ARG A 77 -5.10 9.67 -2.25
N ILE A 78 -5.69 10.57 -3.07
CA ILE A 78 -6.42 11.77 -2.60
C ILE A 78 -7.64 11.40 -1.74
N LEU A 79 -8.21 10.21 -1.91
CA LEU A 79 -9.34 9.77 -1.11
C LEU A 79 -9.02 9.71 0.38
N PHE A 80 -7.73 9.60 0.76
CA PHE A 80 -7.32 9.61 2.16
C PHE A 80 -7.67 10.93 2.87
N PRO A 81 -7.10 12.10 2.48
CA PRO A 81 -7.43 13.36 3.14
C PRO A 81 -8.92 13.72 3.03
N ILE A 82 -9.56 13.47 1.87
CA ILE A 82 -11.01 13.73 1.70
C ILE A 82 -11.83 12.86 2.66
N GLY A 83 -11.47 11.57 2.77
CA GLY A 83 -12.12 10.62 3.65
C GLY A 83 -12.00 10.99 5.12
N ILE A 84 -10.81 11.40 5.57
CA ILE A 84 -10.57 11.83 6.95
C ILE A 84 -11.36 13.09 7.28
N ILE A 85 -11.31 14.12 6.43
CA ILE A 85 -12.05 15.37 6.65
C ILE A 85 -13.55 15.08 6.74
N GLY A 86 -14.10 14.34 5.77
CA GLY A 86 -15.52 13.99 5.78
C GLY A 86 -15.91 13.14 6.99
N PHE A 87 -15.08 12.17 7.40
CA PHE A 87 -15.32 11.37 8.61
C PHE A 87 -15.51 12.26 9.84
N PHE A 88 -14.59 13.21 10.08
CA PHE A 88 -14.68 14.11 11.24
C PHE A 88 -15.87 15.05 11.15
N VAL A 89 -16.18 15.59 9.97
CA VAL A 89 -17.36 16.46 9.76
C VAL A 89 -18.66 15.71 10.11
N PHE A 90 -18.86 14.49 9.60
CA PHE A 90 -20.10 13.74 9.85
C PHE A 90 -20.13 13.10 11.23
N ALA A 91 -18.98 12.72 11.80
CA ALA A 91 -18.90 12.31 13.18
C ALA A 91 -19.31 13.47 14.09
N PHE A 92 -18.75 14.66 13.89
CA PHE A 92 -19.12 15.84 14.66
C PHE A 92 -20.62 16.12 14.61
N GLN A 93 -21.25 16.07 13.43
CA GLN A 93 -22.70 16.22 13.29
C GLN A 93 -23.50 15.25 14.17
N VAL A 94 -23.14 13.96 14.19
CA VAL A 94 -23.84 12.93 14.97
C VAL A 94 -23.61 13.09 16.47
N TYR A 95 -22.35 13.25 16.89
CA TYR A 95 -22.00 13.37 18.30
C TYR A 95 -22.55 14.68 18.89
N TRP A 96 -22.59 15.76 18.11
CA TRP A 96 -23.20 17.01 18.52
C TRP A 96 -24.71 16.90 18.71
N ALA A 97 -25.41 16.24 17.79
CA ALA A 97 -26.85 15.98 17.93
C ALA A 97 -27.15 15.13 19.17
N LYS A 98 -26.35 14.07 19.39
CA LYS A 98 -26.43 13.21 20.59
C LYS A 98 -26.18 14.00 21.87
N PHE A 99 -25.16 14.87 21.89
CA PHE A 99 -24.84 15.72 23.03
C PHE A 99 -25.98 16.70 23.36
N ARG A 100 -26.58 17.32 22.34
CA ARG A 100 -27.73 18.21 22.49
C ARG A 100 -29.07 17.49 22.72
N ARG A 101 -29.06 16.16 22.88
CA ARG A 101 -30.26 15.30 22.97
C ARG A 101 -31.28 15.56 21.86
N LYS A 102 -30.82 16.06 20.71
CA LYS A 102 -31.62 16.11 19.50
C LYS A 102 -31.79 14.66 19.05
N GLY A 103 -33.01 14.28 18.69
CA GLY A 103 -33.36 12.91 18.27
C GLY A 103 -32.63 12.48 17.00
N MET A 104 -33.29 11.69 16.16
CA MET A 104 -32.68 11.17 14.93
C MET A 104 -32.11 12.30 14.03
N VAL A 105 -30.87 12.14 13.57
CA VAL A 105 -30.25 13.03 12.58
C VAL A 105 -30.65 12.57 11.18
N ASN A 106 -31.51 13.34 10.51
CA ASN A 106 -31.98 13.08 9.14
C ASN A 106 -31.75 14.25 8.17
N SER A 107 -31.00 15.28 8.59
CA SER A 107 -30.76 16.50 7.82
C SER A 107 -29.41 16.49 7.08
N PHE A 108 -29.26 17.38 6.09
CA PHE A 108 -28.06 17.51 5.26
C PHE A 108 -27.74 16.22 4.49
N VAL A 109 -26.50 15.72 4.53
CA VAL A 109 -26.10 14.47 3.85
C VAL A 109 -26.87 13.26 4.36
N TYR A 110 -27.32 13.27 5.62
CA TYR A 110 -28.17 12.21 6.16
C TYR A 110 -29.52 12.11 5.45
N ARG A 111 -29.96 13.11 4.67
CA ARG A 111 -31.16 12.98 3.82
C ARG A 111 -30.96 11.95 2.69
N TYR A 112 -29.72 11.80 2.21
CA TYR A 112 -29.39 10.98 1.04
C TYR A 112 -28.68 9.67 1.41
N ILE A 113 -27.86 9.68 2.47
CA ILE A 113 -27.03 8.56 2.90
C ILE A 113 -27.22 8.33 4.40
N ARG A 114 -27.51 7.08 4.80
CA ARG A 114 -27.75 6.73 6.22
C ARG A 114 -26.46 6.63 7.04
N HIS A 115 -25.35 6.23 6.41
CA HIS A 115 -24.05 6.02 7.08
C HIS A 115 -22.91 6.81 6.40
N PRO A 116 -22.99 8.15 6.30
CA PRO A 116 -21.95 8.92 5.62
C PRO A 116 -20.61 8.82 6.37
N GLN A 117 -20.62 8.80 7.71
CA GLN A 117 -19.39 8.61 8.49
C GLN A 117 -18.63 7.33 8.08
N TYR A 118 -19.34 6.20 7.91
CA TYR A 118 -18.72 4.95 7.48
C TYR A 118 -18.26 4.99 6.02
N LEU A 119 -19.00 5.66 5.14
CA LEU A 119 -18.59 5.86 3.75
C LEU A 119 -17.26 6.62 3.67
N PHE A 120 -17.16 7.76 4.35
CA PHE A 120 -15.95 8.59 4.36
C PHE A 120 -14.78 7.87 5.04
N PHE A 121 -15.04 7.03 6.04
CA PHE A 121 -14.02 6.18 6.64
C PHE A 121 -13.50 5.10 5.67
N MET A 122 -14.41 4.41 4.95
CA MET A 122 -14.02 3.45 3.90
C MET A 122 -13.26 4.15 2.77
N MET A 123 -13.63 5.38 2.41
CA MET A 123 -12.91 6.19 1.42
C MET A 123 -11.51 6.56 1.91
N ALA A 124 -11.35 6.91 3.18
CA ALA A 124 -10.04 7.15 3.79
C ALA A 124 -9.17 5.88 3.72
N GLY A 125 -9.73 4.73 4.10
CA GLY A 125 -9.04 3.44 4.03
C GLY A 125 -8.61 3.06 2.61
N LEU A 126 -9.45 3.36 1.61
CA LEU A 126 -9.11 3.16 0.20
C LEU A 126 -7.94 4.05 -0.24
N GLY A 127 -7.92 5.32 0.19
CA GLY A 127 -6.79 6.20 -0.08
C GLY A 127 -5.48 5.71 0.54
N VAL A 128 -5.51 5.26 1.81
CA VAL A 128 -4.33 4.66 2.46
C VAL A 128 -3.88 3.41 1.73
N LEU A 129 -4.81 2.56 1.30
CA LEU A 129 -4.54 1.35 0.53
C LEU A 129 -3.77 1.65 -0.75
N PHE A 130 -4.10 2.73 -1.49
CA PHE A 130 -3.34 3.10 -2.69
C PHE A 130 -2.05 3.87 -2.42
N THR A 131 -1.90 4.46 -1.23
CA THR A 131 -0.63 5.05 -0.79
C THR A 131 0.38 3.95 -0.43
N TRP A 132 -0.08 2.90 0.25
CA TRP A 132 0.73 1.75 0.68
C TRP A 132 0.12 0.45 0.17
N PRO A 133 0.26 0.15 -1.14
CA PRO A 133 -0.52 -0.89 -1.82
C PRO A 133 -0.01 -2.31 -1.56
N ARG A 134 0.02 -2.73 -0.29
CA ARG A 134 0.37 -4.08 0.12
C ARG A 134 -0.84 -5.01 0.11
N MET A 135 -0.61 -6.29 -0.21
CA MET A 135 -1.64 -7.32 -0.16
C MET A 135 -2.25 -7.47 1.24
N MET A 136 -1.44 -7.35 2.31
CA MET A 136 -1.95 -7.35 3.69
C MET A 136 -2.97 -6.23 3.92
N MET A 137 -2.68 -5.01 3.45
CA MET A 137 -3.60 -3.87 3.57
C MET A 137 -4.89 -4.10 2.78
N LEU A 138 -4.81 -4.77 1.63
CA LEU A 138 -6.00 -5.16 0.87
C LEU A 138 -6.88 -6.15 1.62
N ILE A 139 -6.28 -7.16 2.26
CA ILE A 139 -6.99 -8.14 3.11
C ILE A 139 -7.71 -7.39 4.23
N LEU A 140 -6.98 -6.57 4.98
CA LEU A 140 -7.49 -5.82 6.12
C LEU A 140 -8.61 -4.85 5.72
N PHE A 141 -8.42 -4.11 4.64
CA PHE A 141 -9.44 -3.23 4.07
C PHE A 141 -10.71 -4.00 3.70
N THR A 142 -10.56 -5.13 2.99
CA THR A 142 -11.70 -5.97 2.56
C THR A 142 -12.48 -6.51 3.76
N ILE A 143 -11.78 -7.05 4.76
CA ILE A 143 -12.40 -7.53 6.01
C ILE A 143 -13.15 -6.39 6.69
N MET A 144 -12.54 -5.20 6.79
CA MET A 144 -13.19 -4.04 7.38
C MET A 144 -14.44 -3.62 6.63
N SER A 145 -14.40 -3.50 5.31
CA SER A 145 -15.58 -3.13 4.53
C SER A 145 -16.75 -4.08 4.77
N ILE A 146 -16.48 -5.39 4.86
CA ILE A 146 -17.50 -6.40 5.17
C ILE A 146 -18.03 -6.22 6.60
N VAL A 147 -17.14 -6.08 7.59
CA VAL A 147 -17.53 -5.87 9.00
C VAL A 147 -18.36 -4.60 9.16
N TYR A 148 -17.96 -3.49 8.55
CA TYR A 148 -18.69 -2.22 8.58
C TYR A 148 -20.06 -2.32 7.94
N PHE A 149 -20.20 -3.06 6.84
CA PHE A 149 -21.49 -3.32 6.22
C PHE A 149 -22.45 -4.02 7.20
N TYR A 150 -21.98 -5.06 7.88
CA TYR A 150 -22.80 -5.79 8.87
C TYR A 150 -23.04 -4.99 10.14
N LEU A 151 -22.08 -4.17 10.56
CA LEU A 151 -22.23 -3.26 11.69
C LEU A 151 -23.31 -2.22 11.41
N ALA A 152 -23.30 -1.60 10.22
CA ALA A 152 -24.33 -0.67 9.78
C ALA A 152 -25.73 -1.33 9.76
N ARG A 153 -25.84 -2.57 9.27
CA ARG A 153 -27.09 -3.34 9.32
C ARG A 153 -27.58 -3.56 10.75
N PHE A 154 -26.67 -3.84 11.66
CA PHE A 154 -26.98 -4.07 13.06
C PHE A 154 -27.43 -2.80 13.77
N GLU A 155 -26.82 -1.66 13.47
CA GLU A 155 -27.23 -0.35 13.97
C GLU A 155 -28.60 0.04 13.44
N GLU A 156 -28.88 -0.17 12.15
CA GLU A 156 -30.21 0.04 11.57
C GLU A 156 -31.28 -0.77 12.30
N ARG A 157 -31.03 -2.06 12.59
CA ARG A 157 -31.98 -2.90 13.34
C ARG A 157 -32.27 -2.35 14.74
N LYS A 158 -31.25 -1.84 15.44
CA LYS A 158 -31.42 -1.20 16.75
C LYS A 158 -32.19 0.11 16.65
N MET A 159 -31.95 0.90 15.61
CA MET A 159 -32.65 2.15 15.37
C MET A 159 -34.13 1.89 15.08
N VAL A 160 -34.46 0.93 14.21
CA VAL A 160 -35.85 0.51 13.97
C VAL A 160 -36.55 0.07 15.25
N ALA A 161 -35.86 -0.65 16.14
CA ALA A 161 -36.44 -1.12 17.40
C ALA A 161 -36.71 0.00 18.42
N ARG A 162 -36.00 1.14 18.33
CA ARG A 162 -36.14 2.28 19.26
C ARG A 162 -36.96 3.43 18.68
N HIS A 163 -36.95 3.55 17.35
CA HIS A 163 -37.50 4.65 16.57
C HIS A 163 -38.24 4.08 15.36
N PRO A 164 -39.54 3.73 15.49
CA PRO A 164 -40.33 3.17 14.39
C PRO A 164 -40.33 4.04 13.13
N GLU A 165 -40.26 5.37 13.28
CA GLU A 165 -40.12 6.36 12.20
C GLU A 165 -38.88 6.12 11.32
N TYR A 166 -37.87 5.41 11.83
CA TYR A 166 -36.67 5.05 11.09
C TYR A 166 -36.96 4.09 9.92
N GLN A 167 -38.05 3.32 9.96
CA GLN A 167 -38.42 2.45 8.84
C GLN A 167 -38.76 3.24 7.58
N GLU A 168 -39.47 4.36 7.72
CA GLU A 168 -39.80 5.23 6.60
C GLU A 168 -38.55 5.89 6.02
N TYR A 169 -37.64 6.31 6.90
CA TYR A 169 -36.33 6.84 6.52
C TYR A 169 -35.48 5.82 5.73
N ILE A 170 -35.46 4.54 6.12
CA ILE A 170 -34.75 3.48 5.38
C ILE A 170 -35.26 3.35 3.93
N LYS A 171 -36.57 3.55 3.69
CA LYS A 171 -37.16 3.42 2.35
C LYS A 171 -36.70 4.53 1.40
N ASN A 172 -36.48 5.73 1.94
CA ASN A 172 -36.22 6.94 1.15
C ASN A 172 -34.73 7.31 1.05
N THR A 173 -33.87 6.72 1.88
CA THR A 173 -32.46 7.10 1.98
C THR A 173 -31.55 5.90 1.70
N ALA A 174 -30.46 6.08 0.96
CA ALA A 174 -29.54 4.98 0.63
C ALA A 174 -28.61 4.63 1.81
N MET A 175 -28.07 3.39 1.85
CA MET A 175 -27.18 2.97 2.93
C MET A 175 -25.83 3.70 2.90
N PHE A 176 -25.14 3.64 1.75
CA PHE A 176 -23.83 4.25 1.51
C PHE A 176 -23.83 5.10 0.24
N ILE A 177 -24.22 4.54 -0.90
CA ILE A 177 -24.19 5.24 -2.20
C ILE A 177 -25.64 5.49 -2.68
N PRO A 178 -26.01 6.73 -3.05
CA PRO A 178 -27.32 7.05 -3.62
C PRO A 178 -27.71 6.11 -4.78
N GLY A 179 -28.99 5.75 -4.87
CA GLY A 179 -29.50 4.82 -5.87
C GLY A 179 -29.24 3.33 -5.59
N ASN A 180 -28.59 2.99 -4.47
CA ASN A 180 -28.32 1.64 -3.98
C ASN A 180 -27.77 0.67 -5.07
N PRO A 181 -26.63 1.01 -5.71
CA PRO A 181 -26.05 0.18 -6.77
C PRO A 181 -25.71 -1.23 -6.28
N GLY A 182 -25.20 -1.38 -5.05
CA GLY A 182 -24.86 -2.69 -4.48
C GLY A 182 -26.08 -3.62 -4.36
N GLY A 183 -27.24 -3.10 -3.95
CA GLY A 183 -28.47 -3.89 -3.90
C GLY A 183 -28.99 -4.30 -5.30
N LYS A 184 -28.81 -3.44 -6.31
CA LYS A 184 -29.17 -3.75 -7.70
C LYS A 184 -28.26 -4.84 -8.28
N LEU A 185 -26.94 -4.72 -8.08
CA LEU A 185 -25.96 -5.74 -8.49
C LEU A 185 -26.19 -7.08 -7.79
N PHE A 186 -26.47 -7.07 -6.48
CA PHE A 186 -26.80 -8.28 -5.75
C PHE A 186 -28.03 -8.98 -6.33
N LYS A 187 -29.11 -8.24 -6.63
CA LYS A 187 -30.31 -8.81 -7.25
C LYS A 187 -30.03 -9.37 -8.65
N LEU A 188 -29.20 -8.69 -9.42
CA LEU A 188 -28.83 -9.09 -10.79
C LEU A 188 -28.06 -10.42 -10.81
N PHE A 189 -27.03 -10.56 -9.97
CA PHE A 189 -26.14 -11.72 -10.00
C PHE A 189 -26.59 -12.86 -9.07
N PHE A 190 -27.17 -12.54 -7.92
CA PHE A 190 -27.42 -13.51 -6.83
C PHE A 190 -28.89 -13.60 -6.41
N GLY A 191 -29.79 -12.80 -7.00
CA GLY A 191 -31.21 -12.77 -6.62
C GLY A 191 -31.99 -14.05 -6.95
N ARG A 192 -31.46 -14.92 -7.82
CA ARG A 192 -32.05 -16.21 -8.17
C ARG A 192 -31.73 -17.34 -7.18
N ILE A 193 -30.86 -17.09 -6.21
CA ILE A 193 -30.45 -18.10 -5.23
C ILE A 193 -31.51 -18.19 -4.13
N PRO A 194 -32.16 -19.36 -3.92
CA PRO A 194 -33.29 -19.49 -3.00
C PRO A 194 -32.87 -19.35 -1.53
N ASN A 195 -31.67 -19.82 -1.17
CA ASN A 195 -31.14 -19.70 0.18
C ASN A 195 -30.42 -18.36 0.38
N GLN A 196 -30.99 -17.49 1.21
CA GLN A 196 -30.45 -16.16 1.48
C GLN A 196 -29.05 -16.17 2.12
N VAL A 197 -28.75 -17.15 2.98
CA VAL A 197 -27.44 -17.26 3.60
C VAL A 197 -26.40 -17.68 2.56
N ALA A 198 -26.74 -18.66 1.71
CA ALA A 198 -25.87 -19.07 0.62
C ALA A 198 -25.61 -17.91 -0.36
N ALA A 199 -26.65 -17.15 -0.72
CA ALA A 199 -26.52 -15.99 -1.59
C ALA A 199 -25.56 -14.92 -1.02
N GLN A 200 -25.63 -14.65 0.28
CA GLN A 200 -24.74 -13.70 0.95
C GLN A 200 -23.30 -14.21 0.99
N LEU A 201 -23.08 -15.49 1.32
CA LEU A 201 -21.74 -16.08 1.33
C LEU A 201 -21.10 -16.07 -0.06
N ILE A 202 -21.86 -16.46 -1.08
CA ILE A 202 -21.40 -16.45 -2.48
C ILE A 202 -21.07 -15.03 -2.91
N THR A 203 -21.88 -14.04 -2.53
CA THR A 203 -21.60 -12.62 -2.83
C THR A 203 -20.28 -12.18 -2.20
N ILE A 204 -20.04 -12.52 -0.93
CA ILE A 204 -18.78 -12.17 -0.25
C ILE A 204 -17.59 -12.81 -0.97
N VAL A 205 -17.65 -14.11 -1.25
CA VAL A 205 -16.58 -14.83 -1.94
C VAL A 205 -16.34 -14.24 -3.34
N PHE A 206 -17.40 -13.92 -4.07
CA PHE A 206 -17.31 -13.28 -5.38
C PHE A 206 -16.67 -11.89 -5.30
N THR A 207 -17.09 -11.06 -4.34
CA THR A 207 -16.50 -9.73 -4.12
C THR A 207 -15.01 -9.83 -3.76
N ILE A 208 -14.64 -10.74 -2.86
CA ILE A 208 -13.23 -11.00 -2.52
C ILE A 208 -12.46 -11.41 -3.77
N THR A 209 -12.99 -12.34 -4.56
CA THR A 209 -12.34 -12.82 -5.78
C THR A 209 -12.09 -11.68 -6.78
N ILE A 210 -13.07 -10.79 -6.97
CA ILE A 210 -12.92 -9.61 -7.84
C ILE A 210 -11.86 -8.66 -7.29
N ILE A 211 -11.87 -8.37 -5.99
CA ILE A 211 -10.92 -7.44 -5.36
C ILE A 211 -9.48 -7.95 -5.52
N PHE A 212 -9.24 -9.22 -5.20
CA PHE A 212 -7.90 -9.81 -5.27
C PHE A 212 -7.46 -10.05 -6.72
N GLY A 213 -8.37 -10.51 -7.59
CA GLY A 213 -8.10 -10.63 -9.02
C GLY A 213 -7.76 -9.28 -9.66
N GLY A 214 -8.49 -8.22 -9.28
CA GLY A 214 -8.19 -6.85 -9.69
C GLY A 214 -6.83 -6.35 -9.20
N ALA A 215 -6.47 -6.64 -7.94
CA ALA A 215 -5.16 -6.30 -7.39
C ALA A 215 -4.02 -7.03 -8.11
N ILE A 216 -4.16 -8.32 -8.38
CA ILE A 216 -3.19 -9.11 -9.16
C ILE A 216 -3.10 -8.57 -10.60
N GLY A 217 -4.23 -8.27 -11.24
CA GLY A 217 -4.26 -7.67 -12.58
C GLY A 217 -3.56 -6.30 -12.62
N LEU A 218 -3.85 -5.43 -11.65
CA LEU A 218 -3.21 -4.12 -11.53
C LEU A 218 -1.70 -4.24 -11.32
N ARG A 219 -1.27 -5.24 -10.56
CA ARG A 219 0.14 -5.57 -10.36
C ARG A 219 0.82 -5.96 -11.67
N HIS A 220 0.22 -6.85 -12.45
CA HIS A 220 0.75 -7.25 -13.76
C HIS A 220 0.85 -6.05 -14.72
N LEU A 221 -0.20 -5.21 -14.76
CA LEU A 221 -0.18 -3.99 -15.56
C LEU A 221 0.92 -3.03 -15.13
N THR A 222 1.14 -2.88 -13.83
CA THR A 222 2.20 -2.03 -13.30
C THR A 222 3.57 -2.51 -13.75
N ILE A 223 3.87 -3.79 -13.53
CA ILE A 223 5.17 -4.39 -13.92
C ILE A 223 5.41 -4.28 -15.43
N ALA A 224 4.36 -4.42 -16.24
CA ALA A 224 4.47 -4.31 -17.69
C ALA A 224 4.76 -2.88 -18.19
N ASN A 225 4.55 -1.84 -17.37
CA ASN A 225 4.66 -0.44 -17.80
C ASN A 225 5.75 0.35 -17.05
N ILE A 226 6.51 -0.27 -16.15
CA ILE A 226 7.67 0.32 -15.48
C ILE A 226 8.95 0.09 -16.28
N SER A 227 9.94 0.95 -16.10
CA SER A 227 11.22 0.88 -16.82
C SER A 227 12.13 -0.19 -16.20
N ILE A 228 12.15 -1.36 -16.82
CA ILE A 228 12.95 -2.53 -16.39
C ILE A 228 13.95 -2.90 -17.49
N SER A 229 15.17 -3.29 -17.11
CA SER A 229 16.10 -4.03 -17.96
C SER A 229 16.61 -5.28 -17.25
N LYS A 230 16.86 -6.35 -18.00
CA LYS A 230 17.48 -7.59 -17.49
C LYS A 230 18.93 -7.65 -17.97
N ILE A 231 19.85 -7.96 -17.07
CA ILE A 231 21.26 -8.18 -17.37
C ILE A 231 21.61 -9.62 -16.97
N PRO A 232 21.39 -10.61 -17.86
CA PRO A 232 21.58 -12.03 -17.58
C PRO A 232 22.97 -12.37 -17.05
N ASP A 233 24.01 -11.81 -17.67
CA ASP A 233 25.42 -12.10 -17.36
C ASP A 233 25.83 -11.69 -15.94
N LYS A 234 25.07 -10.78 -15.33
CA LYS A 234 25.31 -10.27 -13.98
C LYS A 234 24.23 -10.72 -12.98
N HIS A 235 23.30 -11.59 -13.39
CA HIS A 235 22.14 -12.00 -12.60
C HIS A 235 21.35 -10.82 -11.99
N THR A 236 21.31 -9.68 -12.69
CA THR A 236 20.72 -8.43 -12.17
C THR A 236 19.47 -8.02 -12.96
N LEU A 237 18.40 -7.69 -12.23
CA LEU A 237 17.24 -6.97 -12.75
C LEU A 237 17.33 -5.49 -12.38
N VAL A 238 17.25 -4.61 -13.36
CA VAL A 238 17.37 -3.16 -13.18
C VAL A 238 16.00 -2.53 -13.23
N ILE A 239 15.67 -1.69 -12.24
CA ILE A 239 14.47 -0.85 -12.22
C ILE A 239 14.90 0.60 -12.11
N SER A 240 14.32 1.47 -12.92
CA SER A 240 14.43 2.91 -12.69
C SER A 240 13.14 3.48 -12.10
N ILE A 241 13.32 4.39 -11.14
CA ILE A 241 12.23 5.15 -10.52
C ILE A 241 11.58 6.13 -11.52
N TYR A 242 12.36 6.65 -12.46
CA TYR A 242 11.92 7.52 -13.55
C TYR A 242 11.95 6.77 -14.91
N PRO A 243 11.06 7.10 -15.85
CA PRO A 243 11.03 6.41 -17.13
C PRO A 243 12.30 6.67 -17.95
N HIS A 244 13.06 5.61 -18.25
CA HIS A 244 14.25 5.69 -19.12
C HIS A 244 14.31 4.52 -20.10
N THR A 245 15.15 4.68 -21.13
CA THR A 245 15.38 3.62 -22.12
C THR A 245 16.17 2.46 -21.53
N GLU A 246 15.99 1.26 -22.09
CA GLU A 246 16.75 0.08 -21.67
C GLU A 246 18.27 0.29 -21.78
N LYS A 247 18.73 1.00 -22.82
CA LYS A 247 20.15 1.34 -23.03
C LYS A 247 20.71 2.19 -21.89
N TYR A 248 19.93 3.16 -21.40
CA TYR A 248 20.32 3.98 -20.26
C TYR A 248 20.49 3.12 -19.00
N LEU A 249 19.52 2.23 -18.72
CA LEU A 249 19.58 1.34 -17.56
C LEU A 249 20.82 0.44 -17.61
N GLN A 250 21.12 -0.12 -18.77
CA GLN A 250 22.30 -0.96 -18.98
C GLN A 250 23.59 -0.16 -18.79
N ASP A 251 23.72 1.02 -19.41
CA ASP A 251 24.92 1.88 -19.29
C ASP A 251 25.22 2.25 -17.83
N VAL A 252 24.21 2.69 -17.08
CA VAL A 252 24.35 3.05 -15.67
C VAL A 252 24.85 1.88 -14.83
N ILE A 253 24.29 0.69 -15.03
CA ILE A 253 24.69 -0.49 -14.26
C ILE A 253 26.08 -0.98 -14.67
N HIS A 254 26.42 -0.95 -15.96
CA HIS A 254 27.78 -1.31 -16.41
C HIS A 254 28.83 -0.39 -15.78
N LYS A 255 28.61 0.93 -15.81
CA LYS A 255 29.50 1.92 -15.17
C LYS A 255 29.61 1.70 -13.67
N THR A 256 28.47 1.43 -13.01
CA THR A 256 28.45 1.22 -11.56
C THR A 256 29.16 -0.07 -11.14
N MET A 257 28.93 -1.18 -11.86
CA MET A 257 29.55 -2.47 -11.57
C MET A 257 31.02 -2.55 -11.99
N ALA A 258 31.51 -1.62 -12.82
CA ALA A 258 32.94 -1.50 -13.14
C ALA A 258 33.78 -0.97 -11.97
N HIS A 259 33.15 -0.36 -10.95
CA HIS A 259 33.86 0.11 -9.76
C HIS A 259 34.25 -1.07 -8.85
N GLN A 260 35.55 -1.20 -8.54
CA GLN A 260 36.12 -2.36 -7.83
C GLN A 260 35.39 -2.70 -6.52
N THR A 261 35.05 -1.70 -5.69
CA THR A 261 34.34 -1.95 -4.43
C THR A 261 32.95 -2.53 -4.64
N VAL A 262 32.24 -2.09 -5.70
CA VAL A 262 30.91 -2.58 -6.03
C VAL A 262 31.01 -4.02 -6.51
N GLU A 263 31.92 -4.29 -7.44
CA GLU A 263 32.14 -5.64 -7.97
C GLU A 263 32.50 -6.63 -6.87
N ASN A 264 33.47 -6.31 -6.01
CA ASN A 264 33.89 -7.17 -4.91
C ASN A 264 32.74 -7.46 -3.94
N THR A 265 31.98 -6.43 -3.55
CA THR A 265 30.86 -6.60 -2.62
C THR A 265 29.76 -7.50 -3.19
N LEU A 266 29.46 -7.37 -4.48
CA LEU A 266 28.45 -8.20 -5.14
C LEU A 266 28.96 -9.63 -5.32
N PHE A 267 30.24 -9.81 -5.67
CA PHE A 267 30.86 -11.13 -5.77
C PHE A 267 30.86 -11.89 -4.43
N GLU A 268 31.11 -11.19 -3.32
CA GLU A 268 31.06 -11.76 -1.96
C GLU A 268 29.68 -12.31 -1.56
N GLN A 269 28.58 -11.87 -2.19
CA GLN A 269 27.24 -12.43 -1.92
C GLN A 269 27.05 -13.83 -2.52
N GLY A 270 27.97 -14.30 -3.36
CA GLY A 270 27.91 -15.61 -4.00
C GLY A 270 26.95 -15.66 -5.19
N ASN A 271 26.50 -16.87 -5.53
CA ASN A 271 25.61 -17.11 -6.67
C ASN A 271 24.15 -16.76 -6.32
N VAL A 272 23.85 -15.46 -6.29
CA VAL A 272 22.51 -14.94 -6.02
C VAL A 272 22.07 -14.01 -7.14
N SER A 273 20.75 -13.84 -7.27
CA SER A 273 20.20 -12.81 -8.15
C SER A 273 20.11 -11.47 -7.43
N PHE A 274 20.29 -10.39 -8.18
CA PHE A 274 20.20 -9.03 -7.69
C PHE A 274 19.06 -8.27 -8.33
N ILE A 275 18.55 -7.30 -7.59
CA ILE A 275 17.75 -6.21 -8.11
C ILE A 275 18.47 -4.90 -7.84
N SER A 276 18.54 -4.04 -8.85
CA SER A 276 19.17 -2.73 -8.74
C SER A 276 18.16 -1.62 -9.06
N HIS A 277 18.07 -0.62 -8.19
CA HIS A 277 17.20 0.53 -8.36
C HIS A 277 17.99 1.79 -8.67
N ILE A 278 17.70 2.41 -9.81
CA ILE A 278 18.29 3.70 -10.22
C ILE A 278 17.35 4.82 -9.77
N MET A 279 17.90 5.78 -9.04
CA MET A 279 17.15 6.89 -8.47
C MET A 279 17.93 8.20 -8.48
N PRO A 280 17.24 9.35 -8.40
CA PRO A 280 17.91 10.64 -8.26
C PRO A 280 18.81 10.73 -7.03
N SER A 281 19.84 11.58 -7.10
CA SER A 281 20.74 11.89 -5.98
C SER A 281 20.00 12.39 -4.72
N ASN A 282 18.92 13.14 -4.89
CA ASN A 282 18.08 13.70 -3.84
C ASN A 282 16.79 12.89 -3.60
N TYR A 283 16.81 11.57 -3.79
CA TYR A 283 15.65 10.72 -3.55
C TYR A 283 15.22 10.72 -2.06
N GLY A 284 14.00 11.14 -1.76
CA GLY A 284 13.50 11.33 -0.39
C GLY A 284 13.17 10.04 0.36
N MET A 285 12.94 8.95 -0.37
CA MET A 285 12.54 7.66 0.17
C MET A 285 13.71 6.65 0.20
N LEU A 286 14.95 7.14 0.25
CA LEU A 286 16.17 6.33 0.31
C LEU A 286 16.20 5.36 1.50
N ALA A 287 15.48 5.70 2.57
CA ALA A 287 15.21 4.87 3.74
C ALA A 287 14.74 3.43 3.45
N HIS A 288 14.03 3.23 2.34
CA HIS A 288 13.56 1.92 1.91
C HIS A 288 14.68 1.02 1.37
N PHE A 289 15.76 1.63 0.89
CA PHE A 289 16.88 0.95 0.25
C PHE A 289 18.10 0.80 1.15
N THR A 290 18.31 1.72 2.08
CA THR A 290 19.45 1.71 3.00
C THR A 290 19.11 2.47 4.27
N GLU A 291 19.89 2.25 5.34
CA GLU A 291 19.81 3.09 6.53
C GLU A 291 20.28 4.51 6.22
N VAL A 292 19.45 5.49 6.54
CA VAL A 292 19.75 6.91 6.29
C VAL A 292 19.97 7.63 7.62
N ASN A 293 20.98 8.51 7.65
CA ASN A 293 21.20 9.40 8.79
C ASN A 293 19.94 10.26 9.03
N ARG A 294 19.38 10.18 10.23
CA ARG A 294 18.16 10.89 10.63
C ARG A 294 18.24 12.40 10.44
N GLN A 295 19.41 13.00 10.69
CA GLN A 295 19.59 14.45 10.50
C GLN A 295 19.52 14.81 9.02
N ALA A 296 20.19 14.06 8.15
CA ALA A 296 20.15 14.29 6.71
C ALA A 296 18.74 14.12 6.13
N PHE A 297 18.02 13.07 6.56
CA PHE A 297 16.63 12.85 6.16
C PHE A 297 15.70 14.00 6.58
N THR A 298 15.82 14.45 7.83
CA THR A 298 15.02 15.56 8.36
C THR A 298 15.32 16.85 7.60
N GLN A 299 16.59 17.13 7.35
CA GLN A 299 17.02 18.32 6.61
C GLN A 299 16.46 18.35 5.18
N GLN A 300 16.42 17.21 4.50
CA GLN A 300 15.82 17.09 3.18
C GLN A 300 14.29 17.26 3.21
N MET A 301 13.60 16.61 4.15
CA MET A 301 12.14 16.65 4.26
C MET A 301 11.59 18.04 4.60
N PHE A 302 12.37 18.84 5.35
CA PHE A 302 12.02 20.22 5.70
C PHE A 302 12.71 21.29 4.84
N ASN A 303 13.37 20.92 3.75
CA ASN A 303 14.05 21.87 2.86
C ASN A 303 13.04 22.76 2.11
N SER A 304 12.93 24.03 2.50
CA SER A 304 11.99 25.01 1.92
C SER A 304 12.23 25.30 0.44
N GLY A 305 13.43 25.04 -0.09
CA GLY A 305 13.78 25.26 -1.49
C GLY A 305 13.27 24.21 -2.48
N LEU A 306 12.77 23.07 -2.00
CA LEU A 306 12.22 21.99 -2.84
C LEU A 306 10.69 21.93 -2.72
N SER A 307 10.02 21.62 -3.82
CA SER A 307 8.59 21.29 -3.82
C SER A 307 8.33 19.98 -3.04
N ILE A 308 7.09 19.77 -2.58
CA ILE A 308 6.71 18.52 -1.87
C ILE A 308 7.01 17.29 -2.74
N ARG A 309 6.83 17.40 -4.06
CA ARG A 309 7.11 16.30 -5.00
C ARG A 309 8.61 15.99 -5.03
N GLU A 310 9.47 17.00 -5.19
CA GLU A 310 10.93 16.81 -5.26
C GLU A 310 11.51 16.31 -3.93
N ARG A 311 10.94 16.74 -2.79
CA ARG A 311 11.37 16.24 -1.48
C ARG A 311 11.13 14.74 -1.30
N ILE A 312 10.08 14.19 -1.92
CA ILE A 312 9.71 12.77 -1.78
C ILE A 312 10.37 11.94 -2.88
N TRP A 313 10.30 12.41 -4.12
CA TRP A 313 10.65 11.65 -5.32
C TRP A 313 12.00 12.01 -5.93
N GLY A 314 12.63 13.08 -5.46
CA GLY A 314 13.82 13.64 -6.09
C GLY A 314 13.51 14.38 -7.39
N SER A 315 14.58 14.84 -8.04
CA SER A 315 14.56 15.52 -9.34
C SER A 315 15.66 14.92 -10.20
N GLU A 316 15.38 14.66 -11.48
CA GLU A 316 16.40 14.16 -12.40
C GLU A 316 17.64 15.06 -12.41
N SER A 317 18.81 14.45 -12.37
CA SER A 317 20.10 15.13 -12.36
C SER A 317 21.18 14.23 -12.92
N ASP A 318 22.31 14.79 -13.31
CA ASP A 318 23.46 14.03 -13.79
C ASP A 318 24.07 13.13 -12.71
N LYS A 319 23.70 13.31 -11.44
CA LYS A 319 24.08 12.44 -10.33
C LYS A 319 22.94 11.50 -9.98
N VAL A 320 23.23 10.21 -9.99
CA VAL A 320 22.25 9.16 -9.68
C VAL A 320 22.77 8.27 -8.55
N LYS A 321 21.83 7.68 -7.80
CA LYS A 321 22.12 6.62 -6.84
C LYS A 321 21.64 5.29 -7.42
N VAL A 322 22.46 4.27 -7.24
CA VAL A 322 22.15 2.89 -7.63
C VAL A 322 22.16 2.04 -6.38
N ALA A 323 20.98 1.59 -5.96
CA ALA A 323 20.84 0.70 -4.80
C ALA A 323 20.77 -0.75 -5.28
N PHE A 324 21.65 -1.61 -4.76
CA PHE A 324 21.62 -3.05 -5.02
C PHE A 324 21.04 -3.78 -3.82
N ALA A 325 20.13 -4.70 -4.11
CA ALA A 325 19.60 -5.65 -3.14
C ALA A 325 19.70 -7.08 -3.69
N LYS A 326 20.07 -8.01 -2.82
CA LYS A 326 20.03 -9.44 -3.14
C LYS A 326 18.60 -9.95 -3.02
N ILE A 327 18.29 -10.92 -3.86
CA ILE A 327 16.98 -11.55 -3.93
C ILE A 327 16.98 -12.87 -3.18
N ASP A 328 15.98 -13.05 -2.35
CA ASP A 328 15.75 -14.25 -1.55
C ASP A 328 14.26 -14.63 -1.65
N LYS A 329 13.95 -15.93 -1.64
CA LYS A 329 12.57 -16.44 -1.68
C LYS A 329 12.46 -17.67 -0.78
N PRO A 330 11.45 -17.74 0.12
CA PRO A 330 11.30 -18.88 1.01
C PRO A 330 11.27 -20.21 0.24
N GLY A 331 12.20 -21.11 0.57
CA GLY A 331 12.30 -22.43 -0.05
C GLY A 331 13.05 -22.48 -1.39
N GLN A 332 13.71 -21.39 -1.83
CA GLN A 332 14.57 -21.38 -3.01
C GLN A 332 15.91 -20.69 -2.70
N GLU A 333 17.02 -21.35 -3.01
CA GLU A 333 18.36 -20.77 -2.85
C GLU A 333 18.71 -19.77 -3.95
N PHE A 334 18.25 -20.00 -5.17
CA PHE A 334 18.44 -19.11 -6.32
C PHE A 334 17.10 -18.77 -6.98
N VAL A 335 16.87 -17.49 -7.23
CA VAL A 335 15.65 -16.98 -7.87
C VAL A 335 15.98 -16.49 -9.28
N PRO A 336 15.42 -17.07 -10.34
CA PRO A 336 15.74 -16.66 -11.70
C PRO A 336 15.20 -15.25 -12.01
N LEU A 337 15.81 -14.55 -12.98
CA LEU A 337 15.50 -13.13 -13.30
C LEU A 337 14.02 -12.86 -13.64
N ASN A 338 13.31 -13.84 -14.18
CA ASN A 338 11.87 -13.76 -14.47
C ASN A 338 10.98 -13.83 -13.22
N GLU A 339 11.50 -14.36 -12.11
CA GLU A 339 10.78 -14.53 -10.85
C GLU A 339 11.11 -13.47 -9.80
N ILE A 340 12.09 -12.58 -10.04
CA ILE A 340 12.51 -11.53 -9.09
C ILE A 340 11.35 -10.59 -8.71
N LEU A 341 10.44 -10.32 -9.64
CA LEU A 341 9.22 -9.55 -9.37
C LEU A 341 8.03 -10.44 -9.00
N GLY A 342 8.28 -11.66 -8.58
CA GLY A 342 7.27 -12.57 -8.07
C GLY A 342 6.69 -12.10 -6.73
N MET A 343 5.51 -12.63 -6.39
CA MET A 343 4.98 -12.50 -5.03
C MET A 343 5.80 -13.39 -4.10
N SER A 344 6.05 -12.95 -2.87
CA SER A 344 6.90 -13.63 -1.86
C SER A 344 8.40 -13.42 -2.00
N VAL A 345 8.84 -12.59 -2.95
CA VAL A 345 10.26 -12.24 -3.09
C VAL A 345 10.67 -11.23 -2.02
N ARG A 346 11.84 -11.50 -1.44
CA ARG A 346 12.51 -10.71 -0.43
C ARG A 346 13.69 -9.97 -1.06
N MET A 347 13.72 -8.64 -0.91
CA MET A 347 14.84 -7.79 -1.30
C MET A 347 15.65 -7.41 -0.06
N ILE A 348 16.89 -7.87 0.04
CA ILE A 348 17.78 -7.57 1.16
C ILE A 348 18.83 -6.57 0.66
N PRO A 349 18.92 -5.37 1.24
CA PRO A 349 19.93 -4.37 0.86
C PRO A 349 21.36 -4.93 0.90
N VAL A 350 22.19 -4.51 -0.04
CA VAL A 350 23.62 -4.85 -0.09
C VAL A 350 24.46 -3.59 -0.06
N LEU A 351 24.25 -2.69 -1.02
CA LEU A 351 24.99 -1.45 -1.13
C LEU A 351 24.21 -0.38 -1.90
N VAL A 352 24.61 0.87 -1.70
CA VAL A 352 24.18 2.02 -2.51
C VAL A 352 25.41 2.72 -3.06
N ALA A 353 25.48 2.89 -4.38
CA ALA A 353 26.55 3.59 -5.07
C ALA A 353 26.05 4.92 -5.63
N ASP A 354 26.84 5.98 -5.47
CA ASP A 354 26.58 7.28 -6.07
C ASP A 354 27.43 7.43 -7.33
N LEU A 355 26.76 7.54 -8.48
CA LEU A 355 27.36 7.64 -9.80
C LEU A 355 27.17 9.05 -10.37
N ASP A 356 28.24 9.62 -10.92
CA ASP A 356 28.16 10.79 -11.78
C ASP A 356 28.10 10.35 -13.25
N LEU A 357 27.01 10.65 -13.93
CA LEU A 357 26.77 10.25 -15.32
C LEU A 357 27.69 10.95 -16.30
N THR A 358 28.21 12.14 -15.95
CA THR A 358 29.09 12.93 -16.84
C THR A 358 30.50 12.36 -16.90
N THR A 359 31.04 11.97 -15.75
CA THR A 359 32.37 11.37 -15.65
C THR A 359 32.33 9.85 -15.83
N GLY A 360 31.18 9.23 -15.54
CA GLY A 360 31.03 7.78 -15.47
C GLY A 360 31.66 7.16 -14.22
N GLU A 361 32.06 7.98 -13.24
CA GLU A 361 32.74 7.53 -12.03
C GLU A 361 31.80 7.40 -10.84
N VAL A 362 31.98 6.33 -10.08
CA VAL A 362 31.34 6.15 -8.77
C VAL A 362 32.19 6.87 -7.72
N PHE A 363 31.62 7.87 -7.06
CA PHE A 363 32.36 8.71 -6.11
C PHE A 363 32.07 8.39 -4.64
N ASN A 364 31.04 7.61 -4.36
CA ASN A 364 30.69 7.18 -3.01
C ASN A 364 30.00 5.81 -3.04
N VAL A 365 30.35 4.93 -2.11
CA VAL A 365 29.74 3.61 -1.94
C VAL A 365 29.40 3.41 -0.48
N THR A 366 28.11 3.25 -0.18
CA THR A 366 27.61 2.94 1.15
C THR A 366 27.30 1.45 1.23
N LEU A 367 28.06 0.72 2.04
CA LEU A 367 27.84 -0.70 2.29
C LEU A 367 26.87 -0.85 3.47
N ASN A 368 25.68 -1.40 3.24
CA ASN A 368 24.73 -1.65 4.33
C ASN A 368 23.83 -2.84 4.01
N SER A 369 23.83 -3.82 4.91
CA SER A 369 22.97 -5.00 4.85
C SER A 369 21.57 -4.77 5.44
N LYS A 370 21.29 -3.56 5.94
CA LYS A 370 20.03 -3.19 6.59
C LYS A 370 19.41 -1.97 5.91
N ASN A 371 18.09 -1.95 5.83
CA ASN A 371 17.33 -0.73 5.55
C ASN A 371 16.93 -0.05 6.86
N GLN A 372 16.29 1.12 6.77
CA GLN A 372 15.83 1.84 7.96
C GLN A 372 14.76 1.08 8.78
N TYR A 373 14.25 -0.04 8.25
CA TYR A 373 13.28 -0.95 8.86
C TYR A 373 13.90 -2.30 9.26
N GLY A 374 15.23 -2.37 9.38
CA GLY A 374 15.98 -3.55 9.78
C GLY A 374 16.37 -4.45 8.61
N ILE A 375 16.18 -5.76 8.77
CA ILE A 375 16.47 -6.76 7.72
C ILE A 375 15.25 -6.95 6.81
N THR A 376 14.11 -6.29 7.11
CA THR A 376 12.82 -6.56 6.47
C THR A 376 12.92 -6.36 4.96
N PRO A 377 12.78 -7.44 4.20
CA PRO A 377 12.68 -7.34 2.77
C PRO A 377 11.45 -6.54 2.36
N GLN A 378 11.68 -5.43 1.66
CA GLN A 378 10.63 -4.62 1.08
C GLN A 378 10.53 -5.02 -0.40
N PRO A 379 9.39 -5.54 -0.87
CA PRO A 379 9.19 -5.69 -2.31
C PRO A 379 9.13 -4.28 -2.90
N ILE A 380 10.08 -3.89 -3.74
CA ILE A 380 10.14 -2.53 -4.27
C ILE A 380 10.09 -2.57 -5.80
N PHE A 381 8.99 -2.07 -6.36
CA PHE A 381 8.86 -1.75 -7.78
C PHE A 381 7.80 -0.65 -8.02
#